data_AF-A0AAE5EX51-F1
#
_entry.id   AF-A0AAE5EX51-F1
#
_cell.length_a   1.000
_cell.length_b   1.000
_cell.length_c   1.000
_cell.angle_alpha   90.00
_cell.angle_beta   90.00
_cell.angle_gamma   90.00
#
_symmetry.space_group_name_H-M   'P 1'
#
loop_
_entity.id
_entity.type
_entity.pdbx_description
1 polymer ?
#
loop_
_entity_poly.entity_id
_entity_poly.type
_entity_poly.pdbx_seq_one_letter_code
_entity_poly.pdbx_strand_id
1 'polypeptide(L)'
;MKTTSWVKVFNDIERHKQNEILGLIDGLEKVRADKLNDVSVEIYTLSEEADNVDFFELETIALMDKIDYLANKFNTMMNNYNEKIKEIDIEVDSLIDKVNEIITSMQEQSANFVQGNITKYSHNINANMVKNRLFIFRKRIIKLLNEFLDNDSTLTGEIDYTKDTINILKRQAMRRVKKECEALEKSIKENKKKSKIFDFKEMNRLAKLKGFETTHYNGSHMILRHNESNKSVVVPQHSIGKGLSYKIQKQIKTNSI
;
A
#
# COMPACT_ATOMS: atom_id res chain seq x y z
N MET A 1 52.70 -35.01 -35.27
CA MET A 1 51.54 -34.17 -34.89
C MET A 1 51.40 -34.18 -33.38
N LYS A 2 51.42 -33.02 -32.71
CA LYS A 2 51.16 -32.95 -31.25
C LYS A 2 49.69 -33.31 -31.02
N THR A 3 49.44 -34.43 -30.36
CA THR A 3 48.11 -34.83 -29.89
C THR A 3 47.61 -33.77 -28.92
N THR A 4 46.65 -32.95 -29.35
CA THR A 4 45.97 -32.02 -28.45
C THR A 4 45.20 -32.87 -27.43
N SER A 5 45.55 -32.73 -26.15
CA SER A 5 44.88 -33.47 -25.08
C SER A 5 43.38 -33.18 -25.13
N TRP A 6 42.56 -34.24 -25.06
CA TRP A 6 41.10 -34.14 -25.06
C TRP A 6 40.57 -33.18 -23.98
N VAL A 7 41.31 -33.04 -22.88
CA VAL A 7 41.02 -32.09 -21.79
C VAL A 7 41.02 -30.65 -22.31
N LYS A 8 41.94 -30.29 -23.21
CA LYS A 8 42.03 -28.94 -23.77
C LYS A 8 40.83 -28.63 -24.66
N VAL A 9 40.47 -29.56 -25.55
CA VAL A 9 39.28 -29.43 -26.42
C VAL A 9 38.02 -29.30 -25.59
N PHE A 10 37.86 -30.13 -24.55
CA PHE A 10 36.71 -30.06 -23.65
C PHE A 10 36.65 -28.73 -22.89
N ASN A 11 37.79 -28.23 -22.38
CA ASN A 11 37.84 -26.94 -21.69
C ASN A 11 37.45 -25.78 -22.61
N ASP A 12 37.82 -25.84 -23.89
CA ASP A 12 37.48 -24.80 -24.87
C ASP A 12 35.98 -24.79 -25.16
N ILE A 13 35.35 -25.98 -25.30
CA ILE A 13 33.89 -26.13 -25.43
C ILE A 13 33.18 -25.61 -24.17
N GLU A 14 33.61 -26.06 -22.98
CA GLU A 14 33.02 -25.65 -21.69
C GLU A 14 33.04 -24.14 -21.53
N ARG A 15 34.18 -23.51 -21.81
CA ARG A 15 34.35 -22.05 -21.74
C ARG A 15 33.46 -21.32 -22.73
N HIS A 16 33.38 -21.80 -23.97
CA HIS A 16 32.53 -21.19 -24.99
C HIS A 16 31.06 -21.21 -24.58
N LYS A 17 30.58 -22.37 -24.09
CA LYS A 17 29.20 -22.52 -23.61
C LYS A 17 28.91 -21.73 -22.34
N GLN A 18 29.87 -21.64 -21.42
CA GLN A 18 29.75 -20.78 -20.25
C GLN A 18 29.61 -19.31 -20.65
N ASN A 19 30.42 -18.82 -21.60
CA ASN A 19 30.32 -17.44 -22.08
C ASN A 19 29.00 -17.15 -22.78
N GLU A 20 28.46 -18.12 -23.54
CA GLU A 20 27.14 -18.02 -24.17
C GLU A 20 26.04 -17.83 -23.10
N ILE A 21 26.07 -18.63 -22.03
CA ILE A 21 25.13 -18.51 -20.90
C ILE A 21 25.28 -17.17 -20.18
N LEU A 22 26.51 -16.73 -19.92
CA LEU A 22 26.77 -15.43 -19.29
C LEU A 22 26.24 -14.27 -20.15
N GLY A 23 26.36 -14.36 -21.48
CA GLY A 23 25.80 -13.35 -22.39
C GLY A 23 24.27 -13.31 -22.35
N LEU A 24 23.61 -14.45 -22.21
CA LEU A 24 22.15 -14.50 -22.05
C LEU A 24 21.70 -13.87 -20.73
N ILE A 25 22.44 -14.13 -19.65
CA ILE A 25 22.15 -13.55 -18.32
C ILE A 25 22.37 -12.04 -18.31
N ASP A 26 23.47 -11.55 -18.91
CA ASP A 26 23.72 -10.12 -19.07
C ASP A 26 22.61 -9.43 -19.90
N GLY A 27 22.12 -10.12 -20.94
CA GLY A 27 20.96 -9.66 -21.71
C GLY A 27 19.69 -9.52 -20.86
N LEU A 28 19.40 -10.52 -20.03
CA LEU A 28 18.23 -10.50 -19.15
C LEU A 28 18.35 -9.40 -18.07
N GLU A 29 19.54 -9.20 -17.50
CA GLU A 29 19.77 -8.13 -16.52
C GLU A 29 19.52 -6.75 -17.12
N LYS A 30 19.92 -6.52 -18.38
CA LYS A 30 19.60 -5.27 -19.10
C LYS A 30 18.10 -5.10 -19.29
N VAL A 31 17.40 -6.16 -19.71
CA VAL A 31 15.94 -6.12 -19.87
C VAL A 31 15.26 -5.80 -18.54
N ARG A 32 15.71 -6.44 -17.45
CA ARG A 32 15.19 -6.20 -16.10
C ARG A 32 15.45 -4.76 -15.65
N ALA A 33 16.67 -4.26 -15.80
CA ALA A 33 17.04 -2.89 -15.47
C ALA A 33 16.21 -1.89 -16.28
N ASP A 34 16.10 -2.07 -17.60
CA ASP A 34 15.32 -1.18 -18.47
C ASP A 34 13.84 -1.18 -18.11
N LYS A 35 13.26 -2.36 -17.83
CA LYS A 35 11.86 -2.49 -17.44
C LYS A 35 11.59 -1.90 -16.05
N LEU A 36 12.47 -2.08 -15.09
CA LEU A 36 12.23 -1.66 -13.69
C LEU A 36 12.74 -0.25 -13.36
N ASN A 37 13.46 0.41 -14.27
CA ASN A 37 14.04 1.72 -14.00
C ASN A 37 13.00 2.81 -13.68
N ASP A 38 11.91 2.86 -14.43
CA ASP A 38 10.82 3.82 -14.18
C ASP A 38 10.13 3.56 -12.84
N VAL A 39 9.86 2.29 -12.51
CA VAL A 39 9.32 1.89 -11.21
C VAL A 39 10.26 2.29 -10.07
N SER A 40 11.57 2.09 -10.28
CA SER A 40 12.60 2.46 -9.31
C SER A 40 12.60 3.97 -9.05
N VAL A 41 12.55 4.79 -10.10
CA VAL A 41 12.45 6.25 -9.96
C VAL A 41 11.14 6.65 -9.28
N GLU A 42 10.04 6.00 -9.63
CA GLU A 42 8.72 6.30 -9.08
C GLU A 42 8.64 5.98 -7.59
N ILE A 43 9.18 4.84 -7.13
CA ILE A 43 9.18 4.48 -5.72
C ILE A 43 10.05 5.42 -4.90
N TYR A 44 11.24 5.80 -5.38
CA TYR A 44 12.09 6.77 -4.68
C TYR A 44 11.41 8.14 -4.53
N THR A 45 10.75 8.61 -5.60
CA THR A 45 10.00 9.87 -5.56
C THR A 45 8.84 9.78 -4.56
N LEU A 46 8.12 8.66 -4.56
CA LEU A 46 6.99 8.45 -3.66
C LEU A 46 7.43 8.32 -2.19
N SER A 47 8.56 7.65 -1.95
CA SER A 47 9.21 7.53 -0.64
C SER A 47 9.54 8.92 -0.08
N GLU A 48 10.21 9.76 -0.89
CA GLU A 48 10.53 11.14 -0.54
C GLU A 48 9.25 11.98 -0.29
N GLU A 49 8.23 11.84 -1.14
CA GLU A 49 6.96 12.53 -0.92
C GLU A 49 6.25 12.11 0.37
N ALA A 50 6.36 10.83 0.75
CA ALA A 50 5.76 10.31 1.97
C ALA A 50 6.52 10.78 3.22
N ASP A 51 7.85 10.78 3.18
CA ASP A 51 8.70 11.26 4.28
C ASP A 51 8.54 12.76 4.53
N ASN A 52 8.29 13.53 3.47
CA ASN A 52 8.10 14.98 3.55
C ASN A 52 6.66 15.42 3.90
N VAL A 53 5.76 14.50 4.25
CA VAL A 53 4.42 14.87 4.72
C VAL A 53 4.54 15.59 6.07
N ASP A 54 4.28 16.89 6.09
CA ASP A 54 4.21 17.66 7.33
C ASP A 54 2.92 17.35 8.10
N PHE A 55 3.00 16.28 8.88
CA PHE A 55 1.89 15.78 9.68
C PHE A 55 1.37 16.81 10.70
N PHE A 56 2.24 17.71 11.18
CA PHE A 56 1.92 18.64 12.26
C PHE A 56 1.33 19.95 11.73
N GLU A 57 1.81 20.44 10.59
CA GLU A 57 1.34 21.68 9.98
C GLU A 57 0.04 21.51 9.19
N LEU A 58 -0.17 20.34 8.57
CA LEU A 58 -1.36 20.12 7.76
C LEU A 58 -2.64 20.07 8.61
N GLU A 59 -3.69 20.71 8.10
CA GLU A 59 -5.05 20.49 8.59
C GLU A 59 -5.50 19.05 8.34
N THR A 60 -6.36 18.52 9.21
CA THR A 60 -6.73 17.10 9.21
C THR A 60 -7.32 16.62 7.88
N ILE A 61 -8.14 17.44 7.21
CA ILE A 61 -8.72 17.09 5.90
C ILE A 61 -7.62 17.03 4.84
N ALA A 62 -6.79 18.07 4.75
CA ALA A 62 -5.69 18.13 3.78
C ALA A 62 -4.67 16.99 3.98
N LEU A 63 -4.39 16.63 5.24
CA LEU A 63 -3.54 15.48 5.58
C LEU A 63 -4.13 14.17 5.08
N MET A 64 -5.43 13.94 5.30
CA MET A 64 -6.13 12.75 4.81
C MET A 64 -6.12 12.68 3.28
N ASP A 65 -6.40 13.80 2.60
CA ASP A 65 -6.35 13.88 1.14
C ASP A 65 -4.96 13.57 0.59
N LYS A 66 -3.90 14.09 1.23
CA LYS A 66 -2.51 13.79 0.84
C LYS A 66 -2.16 12.31 1.07
N ILE A 67 -2.59 11.70 2.18
CA ILE A 67 -2.37 10.27 2.45
C ILE A 67 -3.09 9.40 1.40
N ASP A 68 -4.35 9.74 1.07
CA ASP A 68 -5.11 9.00 0.07
C ASP A 68 -4.49 9.16 -1.33
N TYR A 69 -3.99 10.35 -1.67
CA TYR A 69 -3.20 10.57 -2.88
C TYR A 69 -1.97 9.65 -2.95
N LEU A 70 -1.16 9.63 -1.88
CA LEU A 70 0.04 8.80 -1.81
C LEU A 70 -0.29 7.30 -1.91
N ALA A 71 -1.34 6.85 -1.22
CA ALA A 71 -1.78 5.46 -1.27
C ALA A 71 -2.26 5.06 -2.68
N ASN A 72 -2.99 5.93 -3.37
CA ASN A 72 -3.44 5.68 -4.73
C ASN A 72 -2.27 5.64 -5.72
N LYS A 73 -1.29 6.55 -5.57
CA LYS A 73 -0.06 6.55 -6.37
C LYS A 73 0.76 5.28 -6.13
N PHE A 74 0.94 4.87 -4.86
CA PHE A 74 1.58 3.61 -4.49
C PHE A 74 0.92 2.41 -5.16
N ASN A 75 -0.41 2.30 -5.08
CA ASN A 75 -1.14 1.18 -5.67
C ASN A 75 -1.02 1.15 -7.20
N THR A 76 -1.04 2.31 -7.84
CA THR A 76 -0.86 2.41 -9.30
C THR A 76 0.52 1.94 -9.72
N MET A 77 1.57 2.41 -9.04
CA MET A 77 2.94 1.99 -9.25
C MET A 77 3.09 0.48 -9.00
N MET A 78 2.49 -0.07 -7.93
CA MET A 78 2.56 -1.51 -7.66
C MET A 78 1.88 -2.36 -8.74
N ASN A 79 0.79 -1.87 -9.33
CA ASN A 79 0.19 -2.57 -10.47
C ASN A 79 1.13 -2.58 -11.67
N ASN A 80 1.79 -1.45 -11.97
CA ASN A 80 2.80 -1.37 -13.04
C ASN A 80 3.99 -2.30 -12.77
N TYR A 81 4.51 -2.31 -11.54
CA TYR A 81 5.56 -3.23 -11.10
C TYR A 81 5.16 -4.70 -11.32
N ASN A 82 3.96 -5.09 -10.88
CA ASN A 82 3.50 -6.47 -11.00
C ASN A 82 3.36 -6.92 -12.47
N GLU A 83 2.91 -6.05 -13.37
CA GLU A 83 2.85 -6.36 -14.80
C GLU A 83 4.26 -6.53 -15.40
N LYS A 84 5.21 -5.65 -15.05
CA LYS A 84 6.60 -5.75 -15.51
C LYS A 84 7.30 -6.99 -14.99
N ILE A 85 7.04 -7.41 -13.75
CA ILE A 85 7.57 -8.67 -13.21
C ILE A 85 7.07 -9.86 -14.02
N LYS A 86 5.77 -9.91 -14.37
CA LYS A 86 5.26 -10.98 -15.24
C LYS A 86 5.96 -11.02 -16.60
N GLU A 87 6.23 -9.85 -17.18
CA GLU A 87 6.98 -9.78 -18.44
C GLU A 87 8.42 -10.27 -18.29
N ILE A 88 9.08 -9.96 -17.17
CA ILE A 88 10.41 -10.47 -16.84
C ILE A 88 10.38 -11.99 -16.62
N ASP A 89 9.36 -12.52 -15.95
CA ASP A 89 9.20 -13.96 -15.72
C ASP A 89 9.12 -14.74 -17.04
N ILE A 90 8.44 -14.19 -18.06
CA ILE A 90 8.40 -14.79 -19.41
C ILE A 90 9.80 -14.83 -20.05
N GLU A 91 10.60 -13.78 -19.88
CA GLU A 91 11.98 -13.74 -20.39
C GLU A 91 12.91 -14.67 -19.61
N VAL A 92 12.67 -14.86 -18.30
CA VAL A 92 13.35 -15.85 -17.45
C VAL A 92 13.06 -17.26 -17.94
N ASP A 93 11.80 -17.60 -18.25
CA ASP A 93 11.44 -18.90 -18.80
C ASP A 93 12.16 -19.15 -20.15
N SER A 94 12.18 -18.13 -21.03
CA SER A 94 12.94 -18.21 -22.29
C SER A 94 14.44 -18.41 -22.08
N LEU A 95 15.03 -17.77 -21.06
CA LEU A 95 16.43 -17.99 -20.68
C LEU A 95 16.67 -19.44 -20.23
N ILE A 96 15.80 -19.98 -19.37
CA ILE A 96 15.90 -21.35 -18.87
C ILE A 96 15.89 -22.35 -20.04
N ASP A 97 15.00 -22.15 -21.01
CA ASP A 97 14.92 -22.99 -22.22
C ASP A 97 16.22 -22.94 -23.02
N LYS A 98 16.73 -21.72 -23.32
CA LYS A 98 18.01 -21.55 -24.05
C LYS A 98 19.19 -22.18 -23.31
N VAL A 99 19.23 -22.09 -21.98
CA VAL A 99 20.27 -22.72 -21.19
C VAL A 99 20.18 -24.25 -21.26
N ASN A 100 18.96 -24.81 -21.22
CA ASN A 100 18.75 -26.24 -21.39
C ASN A 100 19.18 -26.72 -22.80
N GLU A 101 18.92 -25.93 -23.84
CA GLU A 101 19.42 -26.19 -25.19
C GLU A 101 20.96 -26.20 -25.24
N ILE A 102 21.62 -25.23 -24.60
CA ILE A 102 23.08 -25.17 -24.53
C ILE A 102 23.65 -26.41 -23.80
N ILE A 103 23.05 -26.80 -22.68
CA ILE A 103 23.44 -27.99 -21.93
C ILE A 103 23.29 -29.25 -22.80
N THR A 104 22.17 -29.38 -23.52
CA THR A 104 21.90 -30.52 -24.42
C THR A 104 22.91 -30.56 -25.57
N SER A 105 23.15 -29.43 -26.23
CA SER A 105 24.15 -29.30 -27.28
C SER A 105 25.56 -29.68 -26.79
N MET A 106 25.93 -29.30 -25.57
CA MET A 106 27.22 -29.67 -24.99
C MET A 106 27.32 -31.18 -24.73
N GLN A 107 26.23 -31.82 -24.29
CA GLN A 107 26.18 -33.27 -24.12
C GLN A 107 26.36 -34.00 -25.45
N GLU A 108 25.68 -33.55 -26.50
CA GLU A 108 25.80 -34.11 -27.86
C GLU A 108 27.22 -33.94 -28.41
N GLN A 109 27.81 -32.74 -28.33
CA GLN A 109 29.18 -32.50 -28.77
C GLN A 109 30.19 -33.36 -28.00
N SER A 110 29.98 -33.53 -26.69
CA SER A 110 30.83 -34.39 -25.86
C SER A 110 30.67 -35.87 -26.20
N ALA A 111 29.45 -36.34 -26.48
CA ALA A 111 29.17 -37.71 -26.91
C ALA A 111 29.82 -38.00 -28.27
N ASN A 112 29.65 -37.10 -29.25
CA ASN A 112 30.28 -37.17 -30.56
C ASN A 112 31.81 -37.18 -30.45
N PHE A 113 32.36 -36.34 -29.58
CA PHE A 113 33.80 -36.30 -29.30
C PHE A 113 34.30 -37.63 -28.71
N VAL A 114 33.59 -38.21 -27.74
CA VAL A 114 33.92 -39.52 -27.15
C VAL A 114 33.82 -40.62 -28.21
N GLN A 115 32.73 -40.68 -28.97
CA GLN A 115 32.50 -41.70 -29.99
C GLN A 115 33.56 -41.65 -31.10
N GLY A 116 33.85 -40.46 -31.64
CA GLY A 116 34.81 -40.25 -32.72
C GLY A 116 36.28 -40.47 -32.32
N ASN A 117 36.60 -40.36 -31.04
CA ASN A 117 37.94 -40.63 -30.53
C ASN A 117 38.11 -42.03 -29.94
N ILE A 118 37.05 -42.70 -29.45
CA ILE A 118 37.10 -44.14 -29.14
C ILE A 118 37.37 -44.94 -30.42
N THR A 119 36.78 -44.53 -31.55
CA THR A 119 37.04 -45.16 -32.86
C THR A 119 38.42 -44.83 -33.44
N LYS A 120 39.01 -43.65 -33.15
CA LYS A 120 40.33 -43.24 -33.68
C LYS A 120 41.53 -43.53 -32.77
N TYR A 121 41.34 -43.52 -31.45
CA TYR A 121 42.41 -43.56 -30.45
C TYR A 121 41.98 -44.47 -29.29
N SER A 122 42.10 -45.77 -29.52
CA SER A 122 41.55 -46.86 -28.70
C SER A 122 41.94 -46.89 -27.21
N HIS A 123 42.69 -45.92 -26.64
CA HIS A 123 43.27 -46.06 -25.30
C HIS A 123 43.33 -44.81 -24.39
N ASN A 124 42.84 -43.60 -24.77
CA ASN A 124 43.18 -42.37 -24.01
C ASN A 124 42.03 -41.47 -23.52
N ILE A 125 40.76 -41.84 -23.70
CA ILE A 125 39.62 -41.06 -23.16
C ILE A 125 38.89 -41.87 -22.09
N ASN A 126 38.88 -41.35 -20.87
CA ASN A 126 38.09 -41.89 -19.78
C ASN A 126 36.66 -41.33 -19.86
N ALA A 127 35.73 -42.12 -20.39
CA ALA A 127 34.32 -41.73 -20.53
C ALA A 127 33.69 -41.29 -19.20
N ASN A 128 34.09 -41.90 -18.07
CA ASN A 128 33.63 -41.50 -16.74
C ASN A 128 34.11 -40.09 -16.37
N MET A 129 35.32 -39.69 -16.77
CA MET A 129 35.81 -38.33 -16.55
C MET A 129 35.03 -37.30 -17.37
N VAL A 130 34.70 -37.60 -18.62
CA VAL A 130 33.87 -36.73 -19.46
C VAL A 130 32.47 -36.58 -18.86
N LYS A 131 31.84 -37.68 -18.46
CA LYS A 131 30.53 -37.69 -17.80
C LYS A 131 30.54 -36.89 -16.50
N ASN A 132 31.55 -37.08 -15.65
CA ASN A 132 31.68 -36.33 -14.40
C ASN A 132 31.86 -34.83 -14.65
N ARG A 133 32.63 -34.44 -15.68
CA ARG A 133 32.80 -33.03 -16.05
C ARG A 133 31.51 -32.39 -16.55
N LEU A 134 30.73 -33.08 -17.39
CA LEU A 134 29.41 -32.60 -17.83
C LEU A 134 28.45 -32.42 -16.64
N PHE A 135 28.46 -33.36 -15.70
CA PHE A 135 27.66 -33.26 -14.49
C PHE A 135 28.06 -32.04 -13.63
N ILE A 136 29.36 -31.82 -13.44
CA ILE A 136 29.87 -30.65 -12.70
C ILE A 136 29.50 -29.35 -13.43
N PHE A 137 29.65 -29.28 -14.74
CA PHE A 137 29.26 -28.12 -15.55
C PHE A 137 27.79 -27.79 -15.36
N ARG A 138 26.90 -28.77 -15.54
CA ARG A 138 25.45 -28.60 -15.34
C ARG A 138 25.14 -28.07 -13.94
N LYS A 139 25.76 -28.63 -12.90
CA LYS A 139 25.56 -28.14 -11.52
C LYS A 139 25.99 -26.69 -11.33
N ARG A 140 27.12 -26.29 -11.93
CA ARG A 140 27.59 -24.89 -11.88
C ARG A 140 26.63 -23.94 -12.56
N ILE A 141 26.11 -24.30 -13.73
CA ILE A 141 25.15 -23.49 -14.46
C ILE A 141 23.84 -23.33 -13.67
N ILE A 142 23.30 -24.42 -13.10
CA ILE A 142 22.11 -24.34 -12.25
C ILE A 142 22.34 -23.43 -11.04
N LYS A 143 23.50 -23.55 -10.38
CA LYS A 143 23.84 -22.69 -9.24
C LYS A 143 23.88 -21.21 -9.64
N LEU A 144 24.51 -20.92 -10.78
CA LEU A 144 24.65 -19.56 -11.30
C LEU A 144 23.29 -18.96 -11.67
N LEU A 145 22.40 -19.75 -12.29
CA LEU A 145 21.03 -19.31 -12.59
C LEU A 145 20.25 -19.00 -11.32
N ASN A 146 20.29 -19.86 -10.30
CA ASN A 146 19.58 -19.63 -9.05
C ASN A 146 20.09 -18.36 -8.34
N GLU A 147 21.41 -18.16 -8.28
CA GLU A 147 22.00 -16.94 -7.70
C GLU A 147 21.61 -15.67 -8.43
N PHE A 148 21.40 -15.74 -9.75
CA PHE A 148 20.94 -14.62 -10.54
C PHE A 148 19.45 -14.32 -10.29
N LEU A 149 18.60 -15.36 -10.25
CA LEU A 149 17.16 -15.21 -10.05
C LEU A 149 16.78 -14.75 -8.64
N ASP A 150 17.59 -15.06 -7.62
CA ASP A 150 17.33 -14.65 -6.24
C ASP A 150 17.65 -13.16 -5.94
N ASN A 151 18.23 -12.40 -6.88
CA ASN A 151 18.88 -11.11 -6.62
C ASN A 151 17.98 -9.87 -6.84
N ASP A 152 16.85 -9.76 -6.12
CA ASP A 152 15.93 -8.59 -6.20
C ASP A 152 15.71 -7.82 -4.89
N SER A 153 16.71 -7.79 -4.00
CA SER A 153 16.52 -7.34 -2.63
C SER A 153 16.43 -5.82 -2.42
N THR A 154 16.92 -5.00 -3.35
CA THR A 154 17.00 -3.54 -3.13
C THR A 154 15.69 -2.83 -3.45
N LEU A 155 15.10 -3.08 -4.62
CA LEU A 155 13.83 -2.47 -5.02
C LEU A 155 12.68 -2.93 -4.11
N THR A 156 12.66 -4.21 -3.76
CA THR A 156 11.69 -4.78 -2.82
C THR A 156 11.77 -4.12 -1.45
N GLY A 157 12.98 -3.83 -0.96
CA GLY A 157 13.19 -3.09 0.28
C GLY A 157 12.59 -1.69 0.27
N GLU A 158 12.77 -0.92 -0.82
CA GLU A 158 12.22 0.44 -0.94
C GLU A 158 10.68 0.44 -1.05
N ILE A 159 10.13 -0.57 -1.76
CA ILE A 159 8.67 -0.79 -1.85
C ILE A 159 8.07 -1.03 -0.46
N ASP A 160 8.67 -1.95 0.31
CA ASP A 160 8.20 -2.30 1.64
C ASP A 160 8.31 -1.11 2.61
N TYR A 161 9.43 -0.38 2.56
CA TYR A 161 9.63 0.84 3.33
C TYR A 161 8.53 1.88 3.06
N THR A 162 8.33 2.23 1.79
CA THR A 162 7.35 3.26 1.39
C THR A 162 5.94 2.87 1.82
N LYS A 163 5.59 1.58 1.64
CA LYS A 163 4.30 1.03 2.07
C LYS A 163 4.09 1.19 3.58
N ASP A 164 5.11 0.88 4.37
CA ASP A 164 5.05 0.99 5.82
C ASP A 164 4.94 2.46 6.27
N THR A 165 5.68 3.37 5.64
CA THR A 165 5.58 4.82 5.90
C THR A 165 4.16 5.33 5.65
N ILE A 166 3.56 5.04 4.49
CA ILE A 166 2.18 5.42 4.17
C ILE A 166 1.19 4.83 5.21
N ASN A 167 1.39 3.58 5.61
CA ASN A 167 0.54 2.93 6.63
C ASN A 167 0.70 3.55 8.02
N ILE A 168 1.89 4.03 8.37
CA ILE A 168 2.14 4.76 9.62
C ILE A 168 1.40 6.10 9.58
N LEU A 169 1.56 6.88 8.51
CA LEU A 169 0.87 8.16 8.32
C LEU A 169 -0.65 8.00 8.45
N LYS A 170 -1.22 7.01 7.76
CA LYS A 170 -2.64 6.69 7.81
C LYS A 170 -3.12 6.40 9.24
N ARG A 171 -2.38 5.55 9.98
CA ARG A 171 -2.72 5.22 11.37
C ARG A 171 -2.65 6.45 12.28
N GLN A 172 -1.67 7.32 12.08
CA GLN A 172 -1.53 8.55 12.86
C GLN A 172 -2.66 9.54 12.55
N ALA A 173 -3.00 9.75 11.29
CA ALA A 173 -4.08 10.63 10.87
C ALA A 173 -5.44 10.19 11.43
N MET A 174 -5.74 8.88 11.39
CA MET A 174 -6.96 8.32 11.99
C MET A 174 -7.04 8.58 13.51
N ARG A 175 -5.91 8.50 14.23
CA ARG A 175 -5.87 8.84 15.66
C ARG A 175 -6.14 10.32 15.91
N ARG A 176 -5.64 11.21 15.05
CA ARG A 176 -5.91 12.66 15.12
C ARG A 176 -7.39 12.96 14.90
N VAL A 177 -7.97 12.42 13.82
CA VAL A 177 -9.42 12.53 13.53
C VAL A 177 -10.24 12.08 14.73
N LYS A 178 -9.92 10.90 15.30
CA LYS A 178 -10.64 10.38 16.48
C LYS A 178 -10.61 11.35 17.66
N LYS A 179 -9.45 11.92 17.98
CA LYS A 179 -9.31 12.90 19.08
C LYS A 179 -10.11 14.17 18.81
N GLU A 180 -10.09 14.67 17.58
CA GLU A 180 -10.85 15.86 17.18
C GLU A 180 -12.36 15.62 17.29
N CYS A 181 -12.85 14.46 16.85
CA CYS A 181 -14.25 14.07 17.02
C CYS A 181 -14.64 13.97 18.50
N GLU A 182 -13.82 13.31 19.34
CA GLU A 182 -14.06 13.20 20.78
C GLU A 182 -14.12 14.57 21.47
N ALA A 183 -13.23 15.50 21.10
CA ALA A 183 -13.23 16.87 21.59
C ALA A 183 -14.50 17.61 21.16
N LEU A 184 -14.88 17.51 19.88
CA LEU A 184 -16.07 18.15 19.34
C LEU A 184 -17.35 17.63 20.04
N GLU A 185 -17.46 16.32 20.25
CA GLU A 185 -18.56 15.72 20.99
C GLU A 185 -18.66 16.24 22.42
N LYS A 186 -17.53 16.38 23.12
CA LYS A 186 -17.48 16.93 24.47
C LYS A 186 -17.97 18.38 24.48
N SER A 187 -17.49 19.22 23.54
CA SER A 187 -17.94 20.60 23.39
C SER A 187 -19.43 20.71 23.09
N ILE A 188 -19.98 19.83 22.24
CA ILE A 188 -21.43 19.77 21.96
C ILE A 188 -22.21 19.39 23.22
N LYS A 189 -21.75 18.39 23.98
CA LYS A 189 -22.38 17.98 25.25
C LYS A 189 -22.35 19.11 26.28
N GLU A 190 -21.26 19.86 26.37
CA GLU A 190 -21.13 21.02 27.26
C GLU A 190 -22.02 22.20 26.83
N ASN A 191 -22.10 22.51 25.54
CA ASN A 191 -23.00 23.53 25.02
C ASN A 191 -24.47 23.17 25.23
N LYS A 192 -24.86 21.90 25.06
CA LYS A 192 -26.20 21.40 25.43
C LYS A 192 -26.49 21.54 26.93
N LYS A 193 -25.48 21.48 27.81
CA LYS A 193 -25.66 21.73 29.25
C LYS A 193 -25.85 23.21 29.58
N LYS A 194 -25.35 24.14 28.75
CA LYS A 194 -25.51 25.60 28.93
C LYS A 194 -26.88 26.14 28.48
N SER A 195 -27.62 25.43 27.63
CA SER A 195 -28.99 25.82 27.23
C SER A 195 -30.06 25.46 28.27
N LYS A 196 -29.72 25.45 29.58
CA LYS A 196 -30.69 25.17 30.64
C LYS A 196 -31.32 26.48 31.09
N ILE A 197 -32.51 26.74 30.60
CA ILE A 197 -33.26 27.96 30.93
C ILE A 197 -34.04 27.73 32.24
N PHE A 198 -33.54 28.25 33.34
CA PHE A 198 -34.22 28.19 34.64
C PHE A 198 -34.96 29.48 35.01
N ASP A 199 -34.66 30.57 34.30
CA ASP A 199 -35.31 31.86 34.47
C ASP A 199 -36.55 31.96 33.59
N PHE A 200 -37.64 32.46 34.17
CA PHE A 200 -38.92 32.61 33.49
C PHE A 200 -38.85 33.65 32.36
N LYS A 201 -38.01 34.68 32.49
CA LYS A 201 -37.84 35.70 31.44
C LYS A 201 -37.23 35.11 30.18
N GLU A 202 -36.19 34.31 30.37
CA GLU A 202 -35.51 33.62 29.26
C GLU A 202 -36.41 32.53 28.64
N MET A 203 -37.29 31.90 29.43
CA MET A 203 -38.27 30.95 28.92
C MET A 203 -39.39 31.62 28.10
N ASN A 204 -39.85 32.80 28.55
CA ASN A 204 -40.76 33.63 27.76
C ASN A 204 -40.10 34.06 26.45
N ARG A 205 -38.80 34.43 26.47
CA ARG A 205 -38.03 34.79 25.27
C ARG A 205 -37.95 33.61 24.30
N LEU A 206 -37.66 32.40 24.80
CA LEU A 206 -37.65 31.18 24.00
C LEU A 206 -39.02 30.90 23.36
N ALA A 207 -40.12 31.03 24.12
CA ALA A 207 -41.46 30.83 23.59
C ALA A 207 -41.80 31.84 22.48
N LYS A 208 -41.49 33.13 22.68
CA LYS A 208 -41.71 34.17 21.66
C LYS A 208 -40.89 33.94 20.40
N LEU A 209 -39.61 33.56 20.53
CA LEU A 209 -38.75 33.17 19.40
C LEU A 209 -39.30 31.97 18.60
N LYS A 210 -40.15 31.16 19.24
CA LYS A 210 -40.82 30.00 18.64
C LYS A 210 -42.24 30.31 18.19
N GLY A 211 -42.60 31.57 17.96
CA GLY A 211 -43.90 31.93 17.40
C GLY A 211 -45.08 31.85 18.38
N PHE A 212 -44.80 31.85 19.68
CA PHE A 212 -45.85 31.97 20.70
C PHE A 212 -46.12 33.43 21.09
N GLU A 213 -47.39 33.79 21.14
CA GLU A 213 -47.86 35.10 21.62
C GLU A 213 -48.54 34.99 22.99
N THR A 214 -48.45 36.05 23.77
CA THR A 214 -49.05 36.10 25.10
C THR A 214 -50.56 36.29 24.98
N THR A 215 -51.34 35.31 25.44
CA THR A 215 -52.81 35.39 25.42
C THR A 215 -53.39 35.84 26.75
N HIS A 216 -52.75 35.47 27.86
CA HIS A 216 -53.25 35.80 29.19
C HIS A 216 -52.11 35.89 30.22
N TYR A 217 -52.23 36.82 31.16
CA TYR A 217 -51.29 37.00 32.27
C TYR A 217 -52.07 37.32 33.54
N ASN A 218 -51.77 36.60 34.63
CA ASN A 218 -52.46 36.75 35.91
C ASN A 218 -51.53 37.12 37.08
N GLY A 219 -50.35 37.69 36.80
CA GLY A 219 -49.34 37.99 37.81
C GLY A 219 -48.37 36.84 38.05
N SER A 220 -48.90 35.63 38.32
CA SER A 220 -48.08 34.45 38.70
C SER A 220 -47.77 33.52 37.53
N HIS A 221 -48.58 33.52 36.49
CA HIS A 221 -48.46 32.65 35.33
C HIS A 221 -48.74 33.44 34.04
N MET A 222 -47.99 33.11 32.99
CA MET A 222 -48.21 33.61 31.64
C MET A 222 -48.61 32.45 30.75
N ILE A 223 -49.74 32.60 30.05
CA ILE A 223 -50.21 31.65 29.05
C ILE A 223 -49.82 32.21 27.68
N LEU A 224 -49.06 31.42 26.92
CA LEU A 224 -48.69 31.75 25.56
C LEU A 224 -49.28 30.73 24.59
N ARG A 225 -49.76 31.18 23.42
CA ARG A 225 -50.33 30.34 22.36
C ARG A 225 -49.51 30.47 21.10
N HIS A 226 -49.20 29.35 20.44
CA HIS A 226 -48.49 29.34 19.18
C HIS A 226 -49.40 29.80 18.05
N ASN A 227 -48.91 30.68 17.19
CA ASN A 227 -49.71 31.31 16.15
C ASN A 227 -50.24 30.31 15.11
N GLU A 228 -49.44 29.29 14.74
CA GLU A 228 -49.83 28.30 13.72
C GLU A 228 -50.54 27.08 14.32
N SER A 229 -49.91 26.37 15.26
CA SER A 229 -50.48 25.15 15.86
C SER A 229 -51.65 25.39 16.83
N ASN A 230 -51.93 26.63 17.23
CA ASN A 230 -52.92 27.00 18.26
C ASN A 230 -52.76 26.33 19.63
N LYS A 231 -51.67 25.59 19.87
CA LYS A 231 -51.38 24.94 21.15
C LYS A 231 -50.83 25.96 22.14
N SER A 232 -51.18 25.80 23.41
CA SER A 232 -50.74 26.70 24.50
C SER A 232 -49.66 26.10 25.38
N VAL A 233 -48.85 26.98 25.98
CA VAL A 233 -47.90 26.67 27.03
C VAL A 233 -48.06 27.66 28.18
N VAL A 234 -47.91 27.17 29.41
CA VAL A 234 -48.00 28.00 30.61
C VAL A 234 -46.61 28.11 31.24
N VAL A 235 -46.16 29.34 31.46
CA VAL A 235 -44.87 29.65 32.08
C VAL A 235 -45.12 30.39 33.41
N PRO A 236 -44.77 29.80 34.56
CA PRO A 236 -44.78 30.51 35.84
C PRO A 236 -43.86 31.72 35.80
N GLN A 237 -44.27 32.86 36.35
CA GLN A 237 -43.53 34.13 36.32
C GLN A 237 -42.77 34.37 37.63
N HIS A 238 -42.23 33.29 38.20
CA HIS A 238 -41.41 33.27 39.40
C HIS A 238 -40.30 32.22 39.25
N SER A 239 -39.48 31.99 40.28
CA SER A 239 -38.43 30.96 40.26
C SER A 239 -38.96 29.59 39.84
N ILE A 240 -38.37 28.97 38.82
CA ILE A 240 -38.84 27.72 38.23
C ILE A 240 -37.91 26.59 38.63
N GLY A 241 -38.44 25.57 39.30
CA GLY A 241 -37.69 24.37 39.64
C GLY A 241 -37.22 23.60 38.40
N LYS A 242 -36.05 22.94 38.51
CA LYS A 242 -35.37 22.22 37.41
C LYS A 242 -36.31 21.31 36.61
N GLY A 243 -37.13 20.49 37.28
CA GLY A 243 -38.04 19.56 36.62
C GLY A 243 -39.15 20.24 35.82
N LEU A 244 -39.70 21.34 36.34
CA LEU A 244 -40.77 22.10 35.69
C LEU A 244 -40.24 22.88 34.48
N SER A 245 -39.06 23.49 34.61
CA SER A 245 -38.38 24.15 33.50
C SER A 245 -38.17 23.21 32.30
N TYR A 246 -37.71 21.97 32.52
CA TYR A 246 -37.55 21.00 31.44
C TYR A 246 -38.89 20.59 30.80
N LYS A 247 -39.95 20.43 31.59
CA LYS A 247 -41.28 20.12 31.07
C LYS A 247 -41.80 21.24 30.16
N ILE A 248 -41.66 22.48 30.59
CA ILE A 248 -42.10 23.65 29.82
C ILE A 248 -41.28 23.80 28.53
N GLN A 249 -39.95 23.68 28.59
CA GLN A 249 -39.09 23.72 27.39
C GLN A 249 -39.45 22.62 26.38
N LYS A 250 -39.73 21.40 26.85
CA LYS A 250 -40.20 20.29 26.00
C LYS A 250 -41.56 20.64 25.38
N GLN A 251 -42.48 21.19 26.15
CA GLN A 251 -43.80 21.59 25.68
C GLN A 251 -43.71 22.71 24.63
N ILE A 252 -42.87 23.73 24.81
CA ILE A 252 -42.61 24.75 23.79
C ILE A 252 -42.13 24.10 22.49
N LYS A 253 -41.18 23.17 22.57
CA LYS A 253 -40.63 22.48 21.38
C LYS A 253 -41.66 21.58 20.70
N THR A 254 -42.50 20.87 21.45
CA THR A 254 -43.53 19.98 20.89
C THR A 254 -44.73 20.74 20.35
N ASN A 255 -45.05 21.90 20.93
CA ASN A 255 -46.20 22.71 20.54
C ASN A 255 -45.87 23.73 19.44
N SER A 256 -44.59 23.91 19.06
CA SER A 256 -44.15 24.69 17.90
C SER A 256 -43.96 23.87 16.63
N ILE A 257 -44.41 22.61 16.65
CA ILE A 257 -44.50 21.71 15.48
C ILE A 257 -45.98 21.51 15.16
#